data_AF-A0A7W0L904-F1
#
_entry.id   AF-A0A7W0L904-F1
#
_cell.length_a   1.000
_cell.length_b   1.000
_cell.length_c   1.000
_cell.angle_alpha   90.00
_cell.angle_beta   90.00
_cell.angle_gamma   90.00
#
_symmetry.space_group_name_H-M   'P 1'
#
loop_
_entity.id
_entity.type
_entity.pdbx_description
1 polymer ?
#
loop_
_entity_poly.entity_id
_entity_poly.type
_entity_poly.pdbx_seq_one_letter_code
_entity_poly.pdbx_strand_id
1 'polypeptide(L)'
;MDRHVRRSARHMAVAAAVVLTASACGSDGDPGSASTSDTQSSVAPSTAPGLSLVVIGDSIPYNSPDDCPGCAGFVDRYADAVESAIGEPVDVQNLSRHTGLTLPDLLTGLDGLSDALADADVILVAIAHNSSELAAEQPCGTPLDPNDLPVWSEMDQECAVASAAEYRPQFESLFSQVAA
;
A
#
# COMPACT_ATOMS: atom_id res chain seq x y z
N MET A 1 -15.28 -46.51 -2.32
CA MET A 1 -14.21 -45.77 -1.62
C MET A 1 -14.81 -44.47 -1.12
N ASP A 2 -15.53 -44.56 -0.01
CA ASP A 2 -16.22 -43.43 0.64
C ASP A 2 -15.22 -42.57 1.42
N ARG A 3 -15.17 -41.27 1.11
CA ARG A 3 -14.48 -40.29 1.96
C ARG A 3 -15.53 -39.41 2.64
N HIS A 4 -15.71 -39.66 3.93
CA HIS A 4 -16.50 -38.85 4.84
C HIS A 4 -15.98 -37.41 4.92
N VAL A 5 -16.85 -36.46 4.60
CA VAL A 5 -16.72 -35.03 4.87
C VAL A 5 -16.85 -34.80 6.37
N ARG A 6 -15.80 -34.32 7.04
CA ARG A 6 -15.87 -33.81 8.41
C ARG A 6 -15.95 -32.28 8.38
N ARG A 7 -17.15 -31.75 8.63
CA ARG A 7 -17.39 -30.34 8.97
C ARG A 7 -16.96 -30.12 10.41
N SER A 8 -15.94 -29.30 10.65
CA SER A 8 -15.62 -28.77 11.98
C SER A 8 -16.09 -27.33 12.04
N ALA A 9 -17.26 -27.10 12.66
CA ALA A 9 -17.66 -25.80 13.16
C ALA A 9 -16.88 -25.53 14.46
N ARG A 10 -16.20 -24.39 14.57
CA ARG A 10 -15.71 -23.88 15.85
C ARG A 10 -16.25 -22.48 16.06
N HIS A 11 -16.81 -22.32 17.24
CA HIS A 11 -17.70 -21.26 17.66
C HIS A 11 -17.01 -19.91 17.83
N MET A 12 -17.71 -18.86 17.42
CA MET A 12 -17.52 -17.48 17.87
C MET A 12 -17.61 -17.39 19.40
N ALA A 13 -16.71 -16.61 20.00
CA ALA A 13 -16.95 -15.97 21.29
C ALA A 13 -16.45 -14.53 21.20
N VAL A 14 -17.41 -13.61 21.07
CA VAL A 14 -17.23 -12.16 21.22
C VAL A 14 -17.34 -11.86 22.71
N ALA A 15 -16.33 -11.21 23.29
CA ALA A 15 -16.43 -10.63 24.63
C ALA A 15 -16.20 -9.12 24.52
N ALA A 16 -17.30 -8.37 24.53
CA ALA A 16 -17.32 -6.93 24.68
C ALA A 16 -17.17 -6.58 26.17
N ALA A 17 -16.16 -5.77 26.52
CA ALA A 17 -16.07 -5.14 27.83
C ALA A 17 -16.34 -3.64 27.67
N VAL A 18 -17.56 -3.25 28.04
CA VAL A 18 -17.97 -1.85 28.24
C VAL A 18 -17.53 -1.45 29.65
N VAL A 19 -16.69 -0.42 29.77
CA VAL A 19 -16.42 0.25 31.04
C VAL A 19 -16.92 1.69 30.94
N LEU A 20 -17.91 2.00 31.77
CA LEU A 20 -18.62 3.26 31.89
C LEU A 20 -18.10 4.05 33.11
N THR A 21 -18.07 5.38 32.93
CA THR A 21 -18.25 6.47 33.91
C THR A 21 -17.15 6.81 34.93
N ALA A 22 -16.73 8.08 34.91
CA ALA A 22 -16.97 9.01 36.03
C ALA A 22 -16.89 10.48 35.57
N SER A 23 -17.90 11.25 35.94
CA SER A 23 -18.07 12.69 35.76
C SER A 23 -17.33 13.48 36.85
N ALA A 24 -16.83 14.67 36.54
CA ALA A 24 -16.61 15.72 37.53
C ALA A 24 -16.83 17.11 36.91
N CYS A 25 -17.97 17.72 37.26
CA CYS A 25 -18.20 19.16 37.16
C CYS A 25 -17.55 19.85 38.37
N GLY A 26 -16.96 21.03 38.15
CA GLY A 26 -16.56 21.96 39.19
C GLY A 26 -16.60 23.38 38.65
N SER A 27 -17.48 24.21 39.20
CA SER A 27 -17.68 25.63 38.90
C SER A 27 -16.96 26.53 39.91
N ASP A 28 -16.82 27.80 39.51
CA ASP A 28 -16.75 29.04 40.31
C ASP A 28 -15.38 29.67 40.65
N GLY A 29 -15.16 30.87 40.06
CA GLY A 29 -14.80 32.10 40.79
C GLY A 29 -13.34 32.60 40.74
N ASP A 30 -13.05 33.66 39.96
CA ASP A 30 -12.83 35.06 40.43
C ASP A 30 -12.07 35.91 39.38
N PRO A 31 -12.47 37.18 39.11
CA PRO A 31 -11.81 38.06 38.16
C PRO A 31 -10.80 38.98 38.84
N GLY A 32 -9.51 38.75 38.61
CA GLY A 32 -8.52 39.78 38.89
C GLY A 32 -7.09 39.27 39.00
N SER A 33 -6.28 39.58 37.98
CA SER A 33 -5.01 40.30 38.15
C SER A 33 -4.17 40.27 36.88
N ALA A 34 -3.69 41.46 36.53
CA ALA A 34 -2.45 41.73 35.80
C ALA A 34 -2.23 41.01 34.46
N SER A 35 -2.55 41.72 33.37
CA SER A 35 -1.93 41.48 32.06
C SER A 35 -0.45 41.87 32.11
N THR A 36 0.40 40.96 32.58
CA THR A 36 1.80 40.92 32.16
C THR A 36 1.82 40.44 30.72
N SER A 37 2.24 41.32 29.80
CA SER A 37 2.53 40.97 28.43
C SER A 37 3.78 40.11 28.41
N ASP A 38 3.62 38.81 28.69
CA ASP A 38 4.61 37.82 28.34
C ASP A 38 4.58 37.70 26.83
N THR A 39 5.56 38.32 26.18
CA THR A 39 5.95 38.05 24.80
C THR A 39 6.49 36.62 24.77
N GLN A 40 5.58 35.65 24.87
CA GLN A 40 5.86 34.25 24.63
C GLN A 40 6.14 34.15 23.14
N SER A 41 7.42 34.21 22.77
CA SER A 41 7.88 33.78 21.46
C SER A 41 7.42 32.35 21.29
N SER A 42 6.26 32.19 20.64
CA SER A 42 5.77 30.92 20.15
C SER A 42 6.78 30.48 19.10
N VAL A 43 7.76 29.70 19.55
CA VAL A 43 8.57 28.88 18.65
C VAL A 43 7.55 27.97 17.98
N ALA A 44 7.24 28.26 16.72
CA ALA A 44 6.42 27.37 15.91
C ALA A 44 7.02 25.97 16.05
N PRO A 45 6.24 24.94 16.41
CA PRO A 45 6.76 23.59 16.47
C PRO A 45 7.34 23.30 15.10
N SER A 46 8.66 23.15 15.05
CA SER A 46 9.34 22.58 13.89
C SER A 46 8.89 21.14 13.89
N THR A 47 7.76 20.86 13.22
CA THR A 47 7.34 19.50 12.94
C THR A 47 8.55 18.86 12.28
N ALA A 48 9.12 17.84 12.93
CA ALA A 48 10.16 17.05 12.30
C ALA A 48 9.63 16.62 10.92
N PRO A 49 10.47 16.59 9.88
CA PRO A 49 10.05 16.04 8.60
C PRO A 49 9.43 14.66 8.88
N GLY A 50 8.19 14.46 8.44
CA GLY A 50 7.56 13.14 8.52
C GLY A 50 8.33 12.13 7.67
N LEU A 51 7.96 10.86 7.78
CA LEU A 51 8.53 9.80 6.96
C LEU A 51 8.09 9.97 5.50
N SER A 52 9.02 10.00 4.55
CA SER A 52 8.69 10.06 3.12
C SER A 52 8.45 8.67 2.54
N LEU A 53 7.27 8.45 1.96
CA LEU A 53 6.87 7.21 1.29
C LEU A 53 6.69 7.47 -0.21
N VAL A 54 7.62 6.97 -1.02
CA VAL A 54 7.50 7.01 -2.48
C VAL A 54 6.88 5.71 -2.97
N VAL A 55 5.87 5.81 -3.83
CA VAL A 55 5.24 4.64 -4.45
C VAL A 55 5.47 4.65 -5.95
N ILE A 56 5.98 3.53 -6.49
CA ILE A 56 6.11 3.32 -7.93
C ILE A 56 5.35 2.05 -8.34
N GLY A 57 4.68 2.09 -9.49
CA GLY A 57 3.87 0.97 -9.92
C GLY A 57 2.89 1.26 -11.03
N ASP A 58 2.01 0.28 -11.27
CA ASP A 58 0.98 0.33 -12.31
C ASP A 58 -0.33 0.97 -11.80
N SER A 59 -1.47 0.59 -12.39
CA SER A 59 -2.78 1.13 -12.05
C SER A 59 -3.23 0.74 -10.64
N ILE A 60 -2.75 -0.38 -10.08
CA ILE A 60 -3.19 -0.87 -8.78
C ILE A 60 -2.82 0.12 -7.65
N PRO A 61 -1.54 0.53 -7.50
CA PRO A 61 -1.19 1.58 -6.55
C PRO A 61 -1.68 2.96 -6.96
N TYR A 62 -1.96 3.23 -8.24
CA TYR A 62 -2.52 4.51 -8.67
C TYR A 62 -3.91 4.77 -8.06
N ASN A 63 -4.74 3.73 -7.87
CA ASN A 63 -6.07 3.81 -7.29
C ASN A 63 -6.96 4.88 -7.95
N SER A 64 -7.14 4.78 -9.27
CA SER A 64 -7.96 5.76 -10.00
C SER A 64 -9.40 5.76 -9.45
N PRO A 65 -10.03 6.93 -9.28
CA PRO A 65 -11.47 7.01 -9.01
C PRO A 65 -12.32 6.29 -10.07
N ASP A 66 -11.82 6.12 -11.28
CA ASP A 66 -12.48 5.38 -12.36
C ASP A 66 -12.42 3.86 -12.16
N ASP A 67 -11.41 3.35 -11.45
CA ASP A 67 -11.26 1.92 -11.12
C ASP A 67 -12.07 1.55 -9.88
N CYS A 68 -12.04 2.41 -8.85
CA CYS A 68 -12.69 2.17 -7.57
C CYS A 68 -13.24 3.47 -6.95
N PRO A 69 -14.44 3.91 -7.36
CA PRO A 69 -15.02 5.17 -6.88
C PRO A 69 -15.21 5.17 -5.36
N GLY A 70 -14.55 6.10 -4.67
CA GLY A 70 -14.67 6.29 -3.22
C GLY A 70 -13.90 5.27 -2.38
N CYS A 71 -13.05 4.45 -2.99
CA CYS A 71 -12.21 3.50 -2.28
C CYS A 71 -10.96 4.18 -1.72
N ALA A 72 -10.65 3.94 -0.45
CA ALA A 72 -9.30 4.18 0.08
C ALA A 72 -8.35 3.13 -0.49
N GLY A 73 -7.34 3.58 -1.23
CA GLY A 73 -6.35 2.72 -1.88
C GLY A 73 -5.50 1.99 -0.85
N PHE A 74 -4.85 0.90 -1.27
CA PHE A 74 -3.97 0.18 -0.34
C PHE A 74 -2.74 1.01 0.06
N VAL A 75 -2.32 1.95 -0.80
CA VAL A 75 -1.25 2.91 -0.50
C VAL A 75 -1.65 3.80 0.69
N ASP A 76 -2.83 4.41 0.64
CA ASP A 76 -3.34 5.27 1.73
C ASP A 76 -3.47 4.45 3.04
N ARG A 77 -4.05 3.25 2.94
CA ARG A 77 -4.21 2.35 4.10
C ARG A 77 -2.87 1.91 4.69
N TYR A 78 -1.85 1.73 3.84
CA TYR A 78 -0.49 1.39 4.29
C TYR A 78 0.16 2.58 4.98
N ALA A 79 0.05 3.78 4.42
CA ALA A 79 0.55 5.01 5.03
C ALA A 79 -0.11 5.28 6.40
N ASP A 80 -1.44 5.18 6.49
CA ASP A 80 -2.20 5.31 7.75
C ASP A 80 -1.72 4.31 8.81
N ALA A 81 -1.45 3.07 8.40
CA ALA A 81 -0.97 2.02 9.29
C ALA A 81 0.47 2.29 9.76
N VAL A 82 1.34 2.82 8.89
CA VAL A 82 2.71 3.21 9.24
C VAL A 82 2.68 4.41 10.19
N GLU A 83 1.94 5.47 9.87
CA GLU A 83 1.77 6.65 10.72
C GLU A 83 1.28 6.26 12.11
N SER A 84 0.25 5.41 12.18
CA SER A 84 -0.28 4.88 13.44
C SER A 84 0.75 4.08 14.24
N ALA A 85 1.66 3.37 13.55
CA ALA A 85 2.67 2.53 14.19
C ALA A 85 3.87 3.33 14.72
N ILE A 86 4.28 4.39 14.01
CA ILE A 86 5.48 5.17 14.36
C ILE A 86 5.16 6.46 15.13
N GLY A 87 3.92 6.96 15.07
CA GLY A 87 3.51 8.20 15.72
C GLY A 87 4.02 9.47 15.04
N GLU A 88 4.44 9.36 13.78
CA GLU A 88 4.94 10.46 12.94
C GLU A 88 4.16 10.47 11.62
N PRO A 89 3.90 11.66 11.04
CA PRO A 89 3.21 11.76 9.75
C PRO A 89 3.95 11.02 8.65
N VAL A 90 3.21 10.43 7.70
CA VAL A 90 3.77 9.84 6.48
C VAL A 90 3.40 10.72 5.28
N ASP A 91 4.40 11.27 4.60
CA ASP A 91 4.21 12.02 3.35
C ASP A 91 4.28 11.07 2.16
N VAL A 92 3.16 10.89 1.45
CA VAL A 92 3.05 9.93 0.35
C VAL A 92 3.23 10.63 -0.99
N GLN A 93 4.27 10.24 -1.72
CA GLN A 93 4.45 10.62 -3.12
C GLN A 93 4.16 9.41 -4.02
N ASN A 94 2.93 9.33 -4.53
CA ASN A 94 2.53 8.25 -5.42
C ASN A 94 2.84 8.58 -6.89
N LEU A 95 3.87 7.94 -7.44
CA LEU A 95 4.35 8.09 -8.82
C LEU A 95 3.87 6.94 -9.72
N SER A 96 2.88 6.17 -9.27
CA SER A 96 2.31 5.08 -10.03
C SER A 96 1.54 5.57 -11.26
N ARG A 97 1.30 4.69 -12.24
CA ARG A 97 0.70 5.07 -13.53
C ARG A 97 -0.46 4.16 -13.90
N HIS A 98 -1.64 4.76 -14.08
CA HIS A 98 -2.80 4.10 -14.67
C HIS A 98 -2.71 4.09 -16.21
N THR A 99 -1.72 3.37 -16.75
CA THR A 99 -1.44 3.31 -18.22
C THR A 99 -1.12 1.90 -18.72
N GLY A 100 -1.49 0.85 -17.99
CA GLY A 100 -1.07 -0.53 -18.31
C GLY A 100 0.44 -0.74 -18.16
N LEU A 101 1.10 0.02 -17.28
CA LEU A 101 2.55 0.01 -17.09
C LEU A 101 3.07 -1.41 -16.83
N THR A 102 4.06 -1.84 -17.62
CA THR A 102 4.74 -3.13 -17.45
C THR A 102 6.04 -2.96 -16.63
N LEU A 103 6.59 -4.06 -16.13
CA LEU A 103 7.89 -4.10 -15.45
C LEU A 103 9.04 -3.61 -16.38
N PRO A 104 9.14 -4.04 -17.66
CA PRO A 104 10.09 -3.47 -18.61
C PRO A 104 9.92 -1.96 -18.83
N ASP A 105 8.68 -1.46 -18.91
CA ASP A 105 8.42 -0.03 -19.08
C ASP A 105 8.86 0.77 -17.84
N LEU A 106 8.59 0.24 -16.64
CA LEU A 106 9.04 0.85 -15.39
C LEU A 106 10.56 0.91 -15.33
N LEU A 107 11.26 -0.19 -15.67
CA LEU A 107 12.72 -0.23 -15.72
C LEU A 107 13.29 0.82 -16.69
N THR A 108 12.66 1.00 -17.86
CA THR A 108 13.08 2.00 -18.85
C THR A 108 12.88 3.43 -18.36
N GLY A 109 11.86 3.68 -17.53
CA GLY A 109 11.54 5.00 -16.99
C GLY A 109 12.21 5.33 -15.67
N LEU A 110 12.97 4.40 -15.08
CA LEU A 110 13.41 4.49 -13.69
C LEU A 110 14.39 5.65 -13.43
N ASP A 111 15.25 5.97 -14.40
CA ASP A 111 16.16 7.12 -14.33
C ASP A 111 15.40 8.45 -14.13
N GLY A 112 14.18 8.56 -14.67
CA GLY A 112 13.34 9.75 -14.49
C GLY A 112 12.75 9.87 -13.08
N LEU A 113 12.91 8.86 -12.24
CA LEU A 113 12.41 8.80 -10.86
C LEU A 113 13.54 8.89 -9.83
N SER A 114 14.81 8.97 -10.26
CA SER A 114 15.99 8.84 -9.38
C SER A 114 15.96 9.80 -8.20
N ASP A 115 15.59 11.07 -8.42
CA ASP A 115 15.61 12.09 -7.37
C ASP A 115 14.58 11.79 -6.27
N ALA A 116 13.36 11.40 -6.68
CA ALA A 116 12.32 11.00 -5.74
C ALA A 116 12.70 9.76 -4.94
N LEU A 117 13.28 8.76 -5.62
CA LEU A 117 13.69 7.51 -4.98
C LEU A 117 14.87 7.70 -4.02
N ALA A 118 15.83 8.55 -4.35
CA ALA A 118 17.01 8.81 -3.53
C ALA A 118 16.68 9.52 -2.20
N ASP A 119 15.65 10.35 -2.17
CA ASP A 119 15.21 11.11 -0.99
C ASP A 119 14.15 10.37 -0.15
N ALA A 120 13.72 9.18 -0.59
CA ALA A 120 12.67 8.41 0.07
C ALA A 120 13.18 7.65 1.31
N ASP A 121 12.47 7.73 2.43
CA ASP A 121 12.70 6.87 3.59
C ASP A 121 12.18 5.44 3.35
N VAL A 122 11.05 5.34 2.63
CA VAL A 122 10.42 4.09 2.25
C VAL A 122 10.00 4.14 0.78
N ILE A 123 10.31 3.07 0.05
CA ILE A 123 9.89 2.89 -1.33
C ILE A 123 8.95 1.68 -1.41
N LEU A 124 7.72 1.91 -1.85
CA LEU A 124 6.74 0.88 -2.16
C LEU A 124 6.75 0.60 -3.66
N VAL A 125 7.09 -0.62 -4.05
CA VAL A 125 7.04 -1.06 -5.45
C VAL A 125 5.86 -2.01 -5.63
N ALA A 126 4.86 -1.60 -6.41
CA ALA A 126 3.69 -2.41 -6.72
C ALA A 126 3.48 -2.48 -8.24
N ILE A 127 4.09 -3.48 -8.85
CA ILE A 127 4.16 -3.68 -10.31
C ILE A 127 3.94 -5.16 -10.62
N ALA A 128 3.81 -5.49 -11.90
CA ALA A 128 3.70 -6.82 -12.50
C ALA A 128 2.29 -7.37 -12.70
N HIS A 129 1.23 -6.59 -12.43
CA HIS A 129 -0.10 -6.97 -12.92
C HIS A 129 -0.08 -7.16 -14.45
N ASN A 130 0.53 -6.19 -15.15
CA ASN A 130 0.71 -6.22 -16.62
C ASN A 130 1.99 -6.95 -17.05
N SER A 131 2.70 -7.62 -16.15
CA SER A 131 3.96 -8.34 -16.45
C SER A 131 4.00 -9.64 -15.68
N SER A 132 2.96 -10.42 -15.89
CA SER A 132 2.81 -11.76 -15.36
C SER A 132 2.29 -12.66 -16.47
N GLU A 133 2.49 -13.96 -16.30
CA GLU A 133 1.92 -14.94 -17.23
C GLU A 133 0.40 -14.79 -17.38
N LEU A 134 -0.27 -14.32 -16.33
CA LEU A 134 -1.72 -14.08 -16.34
C LEU A 134 -2.16 -12.98 -17.30
N ALA A 135 -1.25 -12.05 -17.60
CA ALA A 135 -1.48 -10.97 -18.54
C ALA A 135 -0.99 -11.30 -19.96
N ALA A 136 -0.42 -12.49 -20.18
CA ALA A 136 0.04 -12.92 -21.49
C ALA A 136 -1.15 -13.24 -22.42
N GLU A 137 -0.94 -13.14 -23.74
CA GLU A 137 -1.95 -13.52 -24.73
C GLU A 137 -2.30 -15.02 -24.66
N GLN A 138 -1.32 -15.85 -24.27
CA GLN A 138 -1.46 -17.29 -24.11
C GLN A 138 -0.81 -17.73 -22.79
N PRO A 139 -1.44 -17.48 -21.64
CA PRO A 139 -0.91 -17.86 -20.34
C PRO A 139 -0.60 -19.35 -20.32
N CYS A 140 0.63 -19.72 -20.01
CA CYS A 140 1.11 -21.09 -19.96
C CYS A 140 0.97 -21.85 -21.30
N GLY A 141 0.92 -21.14 -22.43
CA GLY A 141 0.67 -21.74 -23.75
C GLY A 141 -0.78 -22.09 -24.03
N THR A 142 -1.70 -21.67 -23.16
CA THR A 142 -3.14 -21.87 -23.32
C THR A 142 -3.77 -20.66 -23.98
N PRO A 143 -4.45 -20.81 -25.14
CA PRO A 143 -5.23 -19.74 -25.71
C PRO A 143 -6.35 -19.32 -24.76
N LEU A 144 -6.44 -18.03 -24.43
CA LEU A 144 -7.60 -17.48 -23.74
C LEU A 144 -8.74 -17.31 -24.74
N ASP A 145 -9.93 -17.84 -24.44
CA ASP A 145 -11.16 -17.39 -25.10
C ASP A 145 -11.53 -16.03 -24.48
N PRO A 146 -11.65 -14.94 -25.26
CA PRO A 146 -12.00 -13.62 -24.75
C PRO A 146 -13.39 -13.55 -24.09
N ASN A 147 -14.22 -14.58 -24.25
CA ASN A 147 -15.54 -14.69 -23.62
C ASN A 147 -15.53 -15.55 -22.35
N ASP A 148 -14.45 -16.28 -22.06
CA ASP A 148 -14.33 -17.09 -20.85
C ASP A 148 -13.42 -16.43 -19.82
N LEU A 149 -13.70 -16.74 -18.56
CA LEU A 149 -12.76 -16.40 -17.49
C LEU A 149 -11.48 -17.22 -17.66
N PRO A 150 -10.31 -16.68 -17.32
CA PRO A 150 -9.06 -17.42 -17.34
C PRO A 150 -9.22 -18.77 -16.64
N VAL A 151 -8.82 -19.85 -17.29
CA VAL A 151 -8.89 -21.19 -16.71
C VAL A 151 -7.72 -21.35 -15.76
N TRP A 152 -7.87 -20.85 -14.53
CA TRP A 152 -6.83 -20.84 -13.50
C TRP A 152 -6.25 -22.23 -13.17
N SER A 153 -6.96 -23.31 -13.50
CA SER A 153 -6.46 -24.68 -13.35
C SER A 153 -5.32 -25.03 -14.32
N GLU A 154 -5.09 -24.22 -15.35
CA GLU A 154 -4.00 -24.40 -16.31
C GLU A 154 -2.71 -23.67 -15.88
N MET A 155 -2.79 -22.83 -14.84
CA MET A 155 -1.61 -22.32 -14.14
C MET A 155 -1.06 -23.38 -13.21
N ASP A 156 -0.35 -24.33 -13.81
CA ASP A 156 0.34 -25.37 -13.06
C ASP A 156 1.67 -24.88 -12.47
N GLN A 157 2.32 -25.76 -11.73
CA GLN A 157 3.59 -25.47 -11.08
C GLN A 157 4.72 -25.22 -12.11
N GLU A 158 4.71 -25.90 -13.25
CA GLU A 158 5.75 -25.77 -14.27
C GLU A 158 5.70 -24.37 -14.88
N CYS A 159 4.49 -23.93 -15.25
CA CYS A 159 4.24 -22.59 -15.76
C CYS A 159 4.63 -21.50 -14.75
N ALA A 160 4.22 -21.63 -13.49
CA ALA A 160 4.56 -20.66 -12.45
C ALA A 160 6.08 -20.55 -12.23
N VAL A 161 6.81 -21.68 -12.30
CA VAL A 161 8.27 -21.70 -12.18
C VAL A 161 8.94 -21.05 -13.39
N ALA A 162 8.45 -21.31 -14.61
CA ALA A 162 8.97 -20.71 -15.82
C ALA A 162 8.78 -19.19 -15.82
N SER A 163 7.56 -18.71 -15.51
CA SER A 163 7.25 -17.29 -15.41
C SER A 163 8.12 -16.60 -14.34
N ALA A 164 8.26 -17.21 -13.16
CA ALA A 164 9.12 -16.67 -12.11
C ALA A 164 10.60 -16.61 -12.56
N ALA A 165 11.08 -17.58 -13.32
CA ALA A 165 12.45 -17.57 -13.85
C ALA A 165 12.67 -16.47 -14.90
N GLU A 166 11.66 -16.17 -15.72
CA GLU A 166 11.69 -15.09 -16.69
C GLU A 166 11.76 -13.70 -16.04
N TYR A 167 10.92 -13.44 -15.05
CA TYR A 167 10.82 -12.10 -14.44
C TYR A 167 11.83 -11.85 -13.32
N ARG A 168 12.40 -12.89 -12.70
CA ARG A 168 13.40 -12.75 -11.63
C ARG A 168 14.54 -11.77 -11.95
N PRO A 169 15.29 -11.89 -13.07
CA PRO A 169 16.38 -10.96 -13.36
C PRO A 169 15.91 -9.51 -13.53
N GLN A 170 14.66 -9.29 -13.97
CA GLN A 170 14.11 -7.94 -14.10
C GLN A 170 13.78 -7.34 -12.73
N PHE A 171 13.20 -8.12 -11.82
CA PHE A 171 13.00 -7.69 -10.43
C PHE A 171 14.32 -7.45 -9.71
N GLU A 172 15.34 -8.29 -9.92
CA GLU A 172 16.68 -8.05 -9.41
C GLU A 172 17.25 -6.72 -9.93
N SER A 173 17.09 -6.44 -11.23
CA SER A 173 17.47 -5.15 -11.82
C SER A 173 16.69 -3.98 -11.22
N LEU A 174 15.38 -4.13 -10.99
CA LEU A 174 14.55 -3.09 -10.40
C LEU A 174 15.00 -2.78 -8.98
N PHE A 175 15.09 -3.79 -8.13
CA PHE A 175 15.43 -3.61 -6.72
C PHE A 175 16.87 -3.15 -6.51
N SER A 176 17.80 -3.54 -7.37
CA SER A 176 19.18 -3.02 -7.32
C SER A 176 19.30 -1.55 -7.70
N GLN A 177 18.43 -1.03 -8.55
CA GLN A 177 18.42 0.40 -8.92
C GLN A 177 17.62 1.24 -7.93
N VAL A 178 16.51 0.70 -7.41
CA VAL A 178 15.66 1.39 -6.42
C VAL A 178 16.36 1.54 -5.06
N ALA A 179 17.23 0.60 -4.70
CA ALA A 179 17.95 0.61 -3.42
C ALA A 179 19.40 1.14 -3.51
N ALA A 180 19.79 1.73 -4.64
CA ALA A 180 21.14 2.25 -4.89
C ALA A 180 21.29 3.70 -4.44
#